data_AF-A0A314YTE6-F1
#
_entry.id   AF-A0A314YTE6-F1
#
_cell.length_a   1.000
_cell.length_b   1.000
_cell.length_c   1.000
_cell.angle_alpha   90.00
_cell.angle_beta   90.00
_cell.angle_gamma   90.00
#
_symmetry.space_group_name_H-M   'P 1'
#
loop_
_entity.id
_entity.type
_entity.pdbx_description
1 polymer ?
#
loop_
_entity_poly.entity_id
_entity_poly.type
_entity_poly.pdbx_seq_one_letter_code
_entity_poly.pdbx_strand_id
1 'polypeptide(L)'
;MVLEGAELNGKKSEGSEVNGGGNVKVEKKSEKKKKVVLGKGTSVILQLIKDRLQGKGGNAVDSLGLLGNWVEELISFLDPKDPEFDSLLNRVKELVESNETRRLPKLPKGTRDFAKEQMAIRKKAFSIIEEVFERHGATALDTPVFELRETLMGKYGEDSKLIYDLADQDTGEL
;
A
#
# COMPACT_ATOMS: atom_id res chain seq x y z
N MET A 1 44.48 16.24 26.45
CA MET A 1 43.74 15.02 26.82
C MET A 1 44.64 13.85 26.44
N VAL A 2 45.09 13.11 27.45
CA VAL A 2 46.17 12.13 27.39
C VAL A 2 45.71 10.87 26.66
N LEU A 3 46.57 10.34 25.79
CA LEU A 3 46.48 9.00 25.22
C LEU A 3 47.03 8.02 26.27
N GLU A 4 46.24 7.03 26.64
CA GLU A 4 46.71 5.89 27.43
C GLU A 4 46.12 4.62 26.84
N GLY A 5 47.00 3.72 26.38
CA GLY A 5 46.65 2.38 25.94
C GLY A 5 46.64 1.41 27.13
N ALA A 6 45.92 0.30 26.98
CA ALA A 6 46.12 -0.89 27.79
C ALA A 6 45.76 -2.15 26.97
N GLU A 7 46.84 -2.85 26.66
CA GLU A 7 47.15 -4.24 26.36
C GLU A 7 46.09 -5.36 26.19
N LEU A 8 46.55 -6.31 25.39
CA LEU A 8 45.98 -7.55 24.89
C LEU A 8 46.03 -8.68 25.93
N ASN A 9 45.12 -9.64 25.84
CA ASN A 9 45.44 -11.03 26.23
C ASN A 9 44.72 -12.09 25.38
N GLY A 10 45.51 -12.99 24.79
CA GLY A 10 45.29 -14.43 24.94
C GLY A 10 44.40 -15.19 23.93
N LYS A 11 45.05 -15.76 22.90
CA LYS A 11 44.60 -16.76 21.90
C LYS A 11 43.78 -17.98 22.41
N LYS A 12 42.94 -18.54 21.52
CA LYS A 12 43.01 -19.90 20.90
C LYS A 12 41.96 -19.98 19.75
N SER A 13 42.35 -20.12 18.47
CA SER A 13 42.43 -21.37 17.65
C SER A 13 41.25 -22.33 17.89
N GLU A 14 40.53 -22.92 16.95
CA GLU A 14 40.66 -23.22 15.51
C GLU A 14 39.31 -23.84 15.10
N GLY A 15 38.97 -23.92 13.81
CA GLY A 15 37.95 -24.88 13.34
C GLY A 15 36.96 -24.34 12.34
N SER A 16 37.36 -24.35 11.07
CA SER A 16 36.49 -24.40 9.90
C SER A 16 35.76 -25.74 9.83
N GLU A 17 34.44 -25.74 9.67
CA GLU A 17 33.74 -26.82 8.96
C GLU A 17 32.65 -26.24 8.05
N VAL A 18 32.88 -26.48 6.76
CA VAL A 18 31.90 -26.41 5.68
C VAL A 18 30.94 -27.58 5.85
N ASN A 19 29.63 -27.35 5.77
CA ASN A 19 28.74 -28.38 5.24
C ASN A 19 27.48 -27.76 4.63
N GLY A 20 27.38 -27.95 3.31
CA GLY A 20 26.14 -27.80 2.57
C GLY A 20 25.17 -28.92 2.94
N GLY A 21 23.89 -28.60 2.89
CA GLY A 21 22.81 -29.55 3.11
C GLY A 21 21.49 -28.89 2.77
N GLY A 22 21.10 -29.03 1.50
CA GLY A 22 19.81 -28.55 1.02
C GLY A 22 18.67 -29.12 1.84
N ASN A 23 17.71 -28.27 2.18
CA ASN A 23 16.41 -28.71 2.65
C ASN A 23 15.35 -28.00 1.80
N VAL A 24 14.97 -28.65 0.71
CA VAL A 24 13.81 -28.28 -0.10
C VAL A 24 12.58 -28.53 0.77
N LYS A 25 12.11 -27.48 1.42
CA LYS A 25 10.83 -27.48 2.13
C LYS A 25 9.73 -27.38 1.08
N VAL A 26 9.20 -28.53 0.66
CA VAL A 26 7.98 -28.61 -0.16
C VAL A 26 6.83 -28.09 0.69
N GLU A 27 6.48 -26.81 0.53
CA GLU A 27 5.28 -26.24 1.11
C GLU A 27 4.06 -26.70 0.30
N LYS A 28 3.25 -27.58 0.90
CA LYS A 28 1.87 -27.81 0.46
C LYS A 28 1.07 -26.52 0.66
N LYS A 29 0.97 -25.72 -0.39
CA LYS A 29 0.09 -24.54 -0.45
C LYS A 29 -1.36 -25.02 -0.42
N SER A 30 -1.97 -24.99 0.75
CA SER A 30 -3.43 -25.10 0.86
C SER A 30 -4.04 -23.91 0.14
N GLU A 31 -4.91 -24.16 -0.84
CA GLU A 31 -5.73 -23.13 -1.46
C GLU A 31 -6.64 -22.50 -0.40
N LYS A 32 -6.15 -21.45 0.25
CA LYS A 32 -7.01 -20.52 0.98
C LYS A 32 -7.93 -19.88 -0.07
N LYS A 33 -9.20 -20.31 -0.12
CA LYS A 33 -10.27 -19.55 -0.76
C LYS A 33 -10.11 -18.08 -0.33
N LYS A 34 -9.72 -17.21 -1.26
CA LYS A 34 -9.58 -15.77 -0.99
C LYS A 34 -10.95 -15.29 -0.53
N LYS A 35 -11.11 -15.10 0.79
CA LYS A 35 -12.28 -14.47 1.37
C LYS A 35 -12.35 -13.07 0.75
N VAL A 36 -13.36 -12.82 -0.08
CA VAL A 36 -13.54 -11.51 -0.71
C VAL A 36 -13.70 -10.50 0.43
N VAL A 37 -12.68 -9.67 0.63
CA VAL A 37 -12.72 -8.62 1.65
C VAL A 37 -13.58 -7.50 1.10
N LEU A 38 -14.84 -7.43 1.54
CA LEU A 38 -15.71 -6.34 1.16
C LEU A 38 -15.33 -5.05 1.91
N GLY A 39 -15.35 -3.93 1.19
CA GLY A 39 -15.26 -2.61 1.81
C GLY A 39 -16.47 -2.37 2.72
N LYS A 40 -16.28 -1.56 3.78
CA LYS A 40 -17.34 -1.22 4.75
C LYS A 40 -18.61 -0.69 4.06
N GLY A 41 -18.44 0.14 3.03
CA GLY A 41 -19.55 0.67 2.24
C GLY A 41 -20.31 -0.40 1.46
N THR A 42 -19.60 -1.26 0.73
CA THR A 42 -20.19 -2.40 0.02
C THR A 42 -20.91 -3.34 0.98
N SER A 43 -20.36 -3.58 2.18
CA SER A 43 -20.99 -4.42 3.20
C SER A 43 -22.32 -3.84 3.69
N VAL A 44 -22.40 -2.52 3.85
CA VAL A 44 -23.63 -1.83 4.29
C VAL A 44 -24.72 -1.91 3.22
N ILE A 45 -24.36 -1.70 1.95
CA ILE A 45 -25.32 -1.80 0.83
C ILE A 45 -25.78 -3.26 0.63
N LEU A 46 -24.88 -4.24 0.73
CA LEU A 46 -25.27 -5.64 0.65
C LEU A 46 -26.20 -6.05 1.79
N GLN A 47 -25.97 -5.54 3.00
CA GLN A 47 -26.87 -5.82 4.11
C GLN A 47 -28.25 -5.23 3.86
N LEU A 48 -28.34 -3.99 3.36
CA LEU A 48 -29.61 -3.34 3.01
C LEU A 48 -30.38 -4.13 1.94
N ILE A 49 -29.70 -4.56 0.87
CA ILE A 49 -30.31 -5.38 -0.18
C ILE A 49 -30.78 -6.72 0.39
N LYS A 50 -29.97 -7.36 1.25
CA LYS A 50 -30.28 -8.64 1.87
C LYS A 50 -31.47 -8.55 2.82
N ASP A 51 -31.54 -7.52 3.65
CA ASP A 51 -32.65 -7.30 4.59
C ASP A 51 -33.97 -7.13 3.85
N ARG A 52 -33.94 -6.49 2.66
CA ARG A 52 -35.12 -6.35 1.80
C ARG A 52 -35.56 -7.67 1.19
N LEU A 53 -34.64 -8.42 0.57
CA LEU A 53 -34.93 -9.72 -0.05
C LEU A 53 -35.40 -10.80 0.95
N GLN A 54 -35.16 -10.59 2.24
CA GLN A 54 -35.62 -11.48 3.31
C GLN A 54 -36.97 -11.04 3.92
N GLY A 55 -37.48 -9.84 3.61
CA GLY A 55 -38.67 -9.25 4.20
C GLY A 55 -40.01 -9.69 3.58
N LYS A 56 -40.03 -10.19 2.34
CA LYS A 56 -41.25 -10.65 1.63
C LYS A 56 -41.19 -12.12 1.21
N GLY A 57 -40.80 -13.00 2.15
CA GLY A 57 -40.86 -14.46 1.95
C GLY A 57 -42.29 -15.00 1.94
N GLY A 58 -42.98 -14.90 0.80
CA GLY A 58 -44.22 -15.64 0.53
C GLY A 58 -43.96 -17.13 0.29
N ASN A 59 -44.91 -17.98 0.70
CA ASN A 59 -44.93 -19.46 0.62
C ASN A 59 -44.57 -20.05 -0.78
N ALA A 60 -43.29 -20.14 -1.14
CA ALA A 60 -42.84 -20.88 -2.33
C ALA A 60 -42.22 -22.22 -1.92
N VAL A 61 -42.67 -23.30 -2.56
CA VAL A 61 -42.36 -24.70 -2.23
C VAL A 61 -41.07 -25.19 -2.93
N ASP A 62 -40.52 -24.39 -3.85
CA ASP A 62 -39.44 -24.76 -4.77
C ASP A 62 -38.46 -23.61 -5.07
N SER A 63 -37.17 -23.96 -5.13
CA SER A 63 -36.04 -23.00 -5.16
C SER A 63 -36.01 -22.07 -6.38
N LEU A 64 -36.62 -22.49 -7.50
CA LEU A 64 -36.68 -21.69 -8.72
C LEU A 64 -37.71 -20.56 -8.61
N GLY A 65 -38.84 -20.81 -7.94
CA GLY A 65 -39.86 -19.80 -7.65
C GLY A 65 -39.37 -18.75 -6.65
N LEU A 66 -38.56 -19.15 -5.67
CA LEU A 66 -37.91 -18.23 -4.73
C LEU A 66 -36.95 -17.25 -5.43
N LEU A 67 -36.15 -17.74 -6.39
CA LEU A 67 -35.25 -16.89 -7.17
C LEU A 67 -36.01 -15.91 -8.05
N GLY A 68 -37.12 -16.35 -8.69
CA GLY A 68 -37.98 -15.46 -9.48
C GLY A 68 -38.53 -14.31 -8.63
N ASN A 69 -39.05 -14.62 -7.44
CA ASN A 69 -39.58 -13.61 -6.52
C ASN A 69 -38.51 -12.61 -6.05
N TRP A 70 -37.29 -13.09 -5.77
CA TRP A 70 -36.17 -12.22 -5.39
C TRP A 70 -35.71 -11.30 -6.53
N VAL A 71 -35.72 -11.79 -7.76
CA VAL A 71 -35.36 -10.96 -8.93
C VAL A 71 -36.38 -9.85 -9.13
N GLU A 72 -37.68 -10.16 -9.07
CA GLU A 72 -38.74 -9.15 -9.18
C GLU A 72 -38.69 -8.13 -8.02
N GLU A 73 -38.43 -8.61 -6.80
CA GLU A 73 -38.28 -7.73 -5.63
C GLU A 73 -37.05 -6.82 -5.74
N LEU A 74 -35.93 -7.34 -6.25
CA LEU A 74 -34.73 -6.55 -6.49
C LEU A 74 -34.94 -5.52 -7.61
N ILE A 75 -35.61 -5.90 -8.70
CA ILE A 75 -35.92 -4.99 -9.81
C ILE A 75 -36.83 -3.86 -9.32
N SER A 76 -37.87 -4.18 -8.54
CA SER A 76 -38.73 -3.18 -7.90
C SER A 76 -37.92 -2.28 -6.96
N PHE A 77 -36.96 -2.82 -6.20
CA PHE A 77 -36.15 -2.01 -5.30
C PHE A 77 -35.30 -0.96 -6.03
N LEU A 78 -34.81 -1.33 -7.22
CA LEU A 78 -33.96 -0.49 -8.03
C LEU A 78 -34.76 0.41 -8.98
N ASP A 79 -36.10 0.33 -8.98
CA ASP A 79 -36.97 1.23 -9.72
C ASP A 79 -36.98 2.61 -9.04
N PRO A 80 -36.57 3.68 -9.74
CA PRO A 80 -36.62 5.04 -9.19
C PRO A 80 -38.03 5.53 -8.80
N LYS A 81 -39.09 4.84 -9.23
CA LYS A 81 -40.48 5.15 -8.86
C LYS A 81 -40.92 4.47 -7.57
N ASP A 82 -40.16 3.51 -7.06
CA ASP A 82 -40.45 2.83 -5.79
C ASP A 82 -40.18 3.82 -4.63
N PRO A 83 -41.14 4.05 -3.72
CA PRO A 83 -40.95 4.99 -2.60
C PRO A 83 -39.82 4.57 -1.64
N GLU A 84 -39.39 3.32 -1.65
CA GLU A 84 -38.26 2.84 -0.86
C GLU A 84 -36.90 3.09 -1.54
N PHE A 85 -36.88 3.44 -2.84
CA PHE A 85 -35.66 3.81 -3.55
C PHE A 85 -34.97 5.04 -2.93
N ASP A 86 -35.75 5.97 -2.39
CA ASP A 86 -35.23 7.14 -1.66
C ASP A 86 -34.43 6.73 -0.42
N SER A 87 -34.82 5.65 0.26
CA SER A 87 -34.06 5.10 1.40
C SER A 87 -32.70 4.57 0.96
N LEU A 88 -32.64 3.87 -0.17
CA LEU A 88 -31.39 3.42 -0.79
C LEU A 88 -30.51 4.61 -1.17
N LEU A 89 -31.07 5.64 -1.82
CA LEU A 89 -30.33 6.84 -2.21
C LEU A 89 -29.79 7.59 -1.01
N ASN A 90 -30.59 7.78 0.04
CA ASN A 90 -30.14 8.42 1.28
C ASN A 90 -28.99 7.64 1.89
N ARG A 91 -29.05 6.30 1.89
CA ARG A 91 -27.98 5.46 2.41
C ARG A 91 -26.68 5.54 1.60
N VAL A 92 -26.80 5.57 0.26
CA VAL A 92 -25.64 5.76 -0.64
C VAL A 92 -25.04 7.15 -0.44
N LYS A 93 -25.87 8.18 -0.32
CA LYS A 93 -25.45 9.56 -0.07
C LYS A 93 -24.68 9.70 1.26
N GLU A 94 -25.24 9.20 2.36
CA GLU A 94 -24.55 9.15 3.66
C GLU A 94 -23.18 8.47 3.56
N LEU A 95 -23.12 7.36 2.81
CA LEU A 95 -21.87 6.63 2.62
C LEU A 95 -20.84 7.43 1.83
N VAL A 96 -21.26 8.13 0.77
CA VAL A 96 -20.38 8.98 -0.05
C VAL A 96 -19.87 10.15 0.76
N GLU A 97 -20.74 10.89 1.45
CA GLU A 97 -20.38 12.03 2.31
C GLU A 97 -19.42 11.62 3.44
N SER A 98 -19.67 10.45 4.06
CA SER A 98 -18.76 9.90 5.07
C SER A 98 -17.39 9.46 4.50
N ASN A 99 -17.27 9.27 3.19
CA ASN A 99 -16.04 8.84 2.52
C ASN A 99 -15.19 10.04 2.08
N GLU A 100 -15.82 11.14 1.67
CA GLU A 100 -15.13 12.38 1.25
C GLU A 100 -14.17 12.88 2.34
N THR A 101 -14.59 12.89 3.60
CA THR A 101 -13.73 13.26 4.75
C THR A 101 -12.54 12.33 4.97
N ARG A 102 -12.61 11.08 4.49
CA ARG A 102 -11.56 10.06 4.63
C ARG A 102 -10.56 10.04 3.48
N ARG A 103 -10.86 10.73 2.37
CA ARG A 103 -10.03 10.72 1.15
C ARG A 103 -9.15 11.95 0.97
N LEU A 104 -8.96 12.75 2.02
CA LEU A 104 -7.97 13.82 1.97
C LEU A 104 -6.59 13.23 1.67
N PRO A 105 -5.92 13.64 0.58
CA PRO A 105 -4.56 13.21 0.29
C PRO A 105 -3.66 13.56 1.47
N LYS A 106 -2.96 12.55 1.98
CA LYS A 106 -1.99 12.73 3.06
C LYS A 106 -0.61 12.56 2.49
N LEU A 107 0.29 13.44 2.90
CA LEU A 107 1.71 13.28 2.59
C LEU A 107 2.25 12.00 3.22
N PRO A 108 3.10 11.24 2.52
CA PRO A 108 3.82 10.13 3.12
C PRO A 108 4.56 10.58 4.39
N LYS A 109 4.65 9.69 5.39
CA LYS A 109 5.36 10.01 6.64
C LYS A 109 6.81 10.40 6.35
N GLY A 110 7.28 11.45 7.01
CA GLY A 110 8.63 11.98 6.82
C GLY A 110 8.79 12.92 5.61
N THR A 111 7.71 13.15 4.84
CA THR A 111 7.71 14.10 3.72
C THR A 111 6.94 15.38 4.07
N ARG A 112 7.25 16.47 3.39
CA ARG A 112 6.56 17.76 3.53
C ARG A 112 6.54 18.50 2.20
N ASP A 113 5.52 19.32 2.00
CA ASP A 113 5.47 20.27 0.91
C ASP A 113 6.33 21.50 1.20
N PHE A 114 6.83 22.15 0.15
CA PHE A 114 7.55 23.42 0.24
C PHE A 114 6.69 24.55 -0.30
N ALA A 115 6.35 25.52 0.56
CA ALA A 115 5.60 26.71 0.18
C ALA A 115 6.44 27.68 -0.66
N LYS A 116 5.79 28.69 -1.26
CA LYS A 116 6.41 29.67 -2.17
C LYS A 116 7.64 30.34 -1.57
N GLU A 117 7.56 30.77 -0.32
CA GLU A 117 8.63 31.46 0.40
C GLU A 117 9.83 30.52 0.63
N GLN A 118 9.54 29.27 1.02
CA GLN A 118 10.57 28.25 1.23
C GLN A 118 11.27 27.89 -0.09
N MET A 119 10.51 27.80 -1.19
CA MET A 119 11.06 27.55 -2.52
C MET A 119 11.93 28.73 -3.02
N ALA A 120 11.55 29.98 -2.73
CA ALA A 120 12.36 31.13 -3.08
C ALA A 120 13.72 31.12 -2.37
N ILE A 121 13.73 30.82 -1.07
CA ILE A 121 14.96 30.68 -0.28
C ILE A 121 15.80 29.50 -0.80
N ARG A 122 15.15 28.34 -1.03
CA ARG A 122 15.82 27.14 -1.56
C ARG A 122 16.52 27.42 -2.88
N LYS A 123 15.83 28.04 -3.84
CA LYS A 123 16.41 28.41 -5.15
C LYS A 123 17.62 29.33 -5.01
N LYS A 124 17.53 30.35 -4.15
CA LYS A 124 18.65 31.26 -3.90
C LYS A 124 19.86 30.53 -3.32
N ALA A 125 19.65 29.61 -2.38
CA ALA A 125 20.73 28.82 -1.81
C ALA A 125 21.40 27.91 -2.85
N PHE A 126 20.62 27.19 -3.67
CA PHE A 126 21.16 26.33 -4.73
C PHE A 126 21.96 27.13 -5.77
N SER A 127 21.47 28.30 -6.21
CA SER A 127 22.22 29.17 -7.16
C SER A 127 23.63 29.49 -6.66
N ILE A 128 23.77 29.87 -5.38
CA ILE A 128 25.08 30.20 -4.80
C ILE A 128 26.00 28.98 -4.77
N ILE A 129 25.45 27.79 -4.47
CA ILE A 129 26.22 26.54 -4.41
C ILE A 129 26.66 26.10 -5.82
N GLU A 130 25.74 26.15 -6.79
CA GLU A 130 25.99 25.82 -8.19
C GLU A 130 27.07 26.73 -8.79
N GLU A 131 26.99 28.05 -8.57
CA GLU A 131 28.01 29.01 -9.00
C GLU A 131 29.41 28.67 -8.48
N VAL A 132 29.52 28.14 -7.26
CA VAL A 132 30.81 27.71 -6.70
C VAL A 132 31.33 26.47 -7.42
N PHE A 133 30.48 25.48 -7.70
CA PHE A 133 30.89 24.26 -8.43
C PHE A 133 31.31 24.57 -9.87
N GLU A 134 30.54 25.39 -10.57
CA GLU A 134 30.83 25.81 -11.95
C GLU A 134 32.16 26.58 -12.04
N ARG A 135 32.45 27.46 -11.07
CA ARG A 135 33.73 28.17 -11.00
C ARG A 135 34.95 27.24 -10.91
N HIS A 136 34.76 26.03 -10.37
CA HIS A 136 35.81 25.01 -10.28
C HIS A 136 35.76 24.00 -11.43
N GLY A 137 34.97 24.26 -12.49
CA GLY A 137 34.89 23.43 -13.69
C GLY A 137 34.06 22.16 -13.56
N ALA A 138 33.24 22.04 -12.51
CA ALA A 138 32.32 20.92 -12.38
C ALA A 138 31.18 21.02 -13.42
N THR A 139 30.69 19.88 -13.90
CA THR A 139 29.53 19.78 -14.78
C THR A 139 28.47 18.91 -14.11
N ALA A 140 27.20 19.34 -14.17
CA ALA A 140 26.10 18.60 -13.58
C ALA A 140 25.76 17.33 -14.37
N LEU A 141 25.43 16.27 -13.63
CA LEU A 141 24.84 15.03 -14.16
C LEU A 141 23.58 14.76 -13.35
N ASP A 142 22.54 14.26 -14.02
CA ASP A 142 21.29 13.85 -13.39
C ASP A 142 21.11 12.34 -13.58
N THR A 143 20.68 11.66 -12.52
CA THR A 143 20.48 10.21 -12.50
C THR A 143 19.05 9.91 -12.08
N PRO A 144 18.48 8.78 -12.53
CA PRO A 144 17.17 8.35 -12.05
C PRO A 144 17.08 8.33 -10.52
N VAL A 145 15.89 8.59 -9.97
CA VAL A 145 15.67 8.64 -8.52
C VAL A 145 15.75 7.26 -7.86
N PHE A 146 15.61 6.20 -8.64
CA PHE A 146 15.73 4.81 -8.23
C PHE A 146 16.80 4.11 -9.08
N GLU A 147 17.46 3.13 -8.47
CA GLU A 147 18.50 2.31 -9.08
C GLU A 147 18.16 0.83 -8.89
N LEU A 148 18.82 -0.05 -9.66
CA LEU A 148 18.73 -1.48 -9.43
C LEU A 148 19.16 -1.81 -8.00
N ARG A 149 18.41 -2.71 -7.35
CA ARG A 149 18.68 -3.10 -5.96
C ARG A 149 20.11 -3.62 -5.78
N GLU A 150 20.60 -4.40 -6.73
CA GLU A 150 21.97 -4.93 -6.76
C GLU A 150 23.06 -3.85 -6.81
N THR A 151 22.78 -2.69 -7.42
CA THR A 151 23.72 -1.55 -7.47
C THR A 151 23.95 -0.95 -6.08
N LEU A 152 22.91 -0.92 -5.25
CA LEU A 152 22.93 -0.29 -3.92
C LEU A 152 23.26 -1.28 -2.79
N MET A 153 22.96 -2.57 -2.97
CA MET A 153 23.20 -3.59 -1.95
C MET A 153 24.69 -3.76 -1.63
N GLY A 154 25.02 -3.86 -0.35
CA GLY A 154 26.39 -4.06 0.13
C GLY A 154 27.28 -2.81 0.17
N LYS A 155 26.79 -1.66 -0.30
CA LYS A 155 27.55 -0.38 -0.24
C LYS A 155 27.44 0.32 1.11
N TYR A 156 26.32 0.15 1.81
CA TYR A 156 25.98 0.94 3.00
C TYR A 156 25.97 0.15 4.32
N GLY A 157 26.44 -1.11 4.32
CA GLY A 157 26.51 -1.92 5.54
C GLY A 157 25.14 -2.06 6.24
N GLU A 158 25.10 -1.79 7.55
CA GLU A 158 23.87 -1.87 8.36
C GLU A 158 22.77 -0.88 7.93
N ASP A 159 23.14 0.24 7.31
CA ASP A 159 22.19 1.27 6.88
C ASP A 159 21.44 0.88 5.59
N SER A 160 21.85 -0.21 4.92
CA SER A 160 21.14 -0.75 3.75
C SER A 160 19.66 -1.06 4.05
N LYS A 161 19.31 -1.31 5.32
CA LYS A 161 17.92 -1.54 5.77
C LYS A 161 17.03 -0.29 5.70
N LEU A 162 17.61 0.90 5.49
CA LEU A 162 16.92 2.19 5.41
C LEU A 162 16.61 2.60 3.97
N ILE A 163 16.98 1.79 2.97
CA ILE A 163 16.70 2.02 1.55
C ILE A 163 15.22 1.68 1.27
N TYR A 164 14.55 2.54 0.51
CA TYR A 164 13.17 2.30 0.07
C TYR A 164 13.16 1.39 -1.16
N ASP A 165 12.62 0.18 -1.01
CA ASP A 165 12.39 -0.74 -2.13
C ASP A 165 11.10 -0.37 -2.88
N LEU A 166 11.16 -0.44 -4.21
CA LEU A 166 9.95 -0.39 -5.05
C LEU A 166 9.24 -1.75 -5.02
N ALA A 167 7.91 -1.72 -5.08
CA ALA A 167 7.12 -2.95 -5.10
C ALA A 167 7.33 -3.67 -6.44
N ASP A 168 7.61 -4.97 -6.37
CA ASP A 168 7.66 -5.86 -7.52
C ASP A 168 6.30 -5.81 -8.24
N GLN A 169 6.29 -5.12 -9.38
CA GLN A 169 5.20 -5.21 -10.33
C GLN A 169 5.54 -6.45 -11.13
N ASP A 170 4.70 -7.48 -11.06
CA ASP A 170 4.85 -8.82 -11.67
C ASP A 170 4.85 -8.77 -13.23
N THR A 171 5.59 -7.82 -13.80
CA THR A 171 5.81 -7.55 -15.22
C THR A 171 7.08 -8.20 -15.75
N GLY A 172 7.84 -8.90 -14.91
CA GLY A 172 8.88 -9.83 -15.37
C GLY A 172 10.04 -9.20 -16.13
N GLU A 173 10.43 -7.97 -15.80
CA GLU A 173 11.70 -7.41 -16.30
C GLU A 173 12.73 -7.37 -15.17
N LEU A 174 13.83 -8.09 -15.43
CA LEU A 174 15.01 -8.32 -14.61
C LEU A 174 15.82 -7.03 -14.40
#